data_AF-A0A6N9HET5-F1
#
_entry.id   AF-A0A6N9HET5-F1
#
_cell.length_a   1.000
_cell.length_b   1.000
_cell.length_c   1.000
_cell.angle_alpha   90.00
_cell.angle_beta   90.00
_cell.angle_gamma   90.00
#
_symmetry.space_group_name_H-M   'P 1'
#
loop_
_entity.id
_entity.type
_entity.pdbx_description
1 polymer ?
#
loop_
_entity_poly.entity_id
_entity_poly.type
_entity_poly.pdbx_seq_one_letter_code
_entity_poly.pdbx_strand_id
1 'polypeptide(L)'
;MKKAIDVQTAVAIAASEAIAAKTQGTFGVGGVMLDASGTVLKALHNNVIKHGLIFDPTAHGERQLVDWYFAERAKGRELPPPEDCTIVTSLDPCCMCTGAMLAAGFNVVVAAPDGKAGINYNGSAFFPSLPAALQPKAEATFAYPAVLGTSSYARRGAGASPKPFFIGKTIAEPTQALCSLVFEATSANVMDLFNIDPPQQDLKDPATLPADHFIVRALKRAFPDALTYRCDPRTPDAGLAPYLQQAMARDKAQGGKGEAVALLDSFGNLLLCCHGRQQSSMIRTAFMECTRAYAQLRYKLMEGADAATQSEVRHYLGHPKDGTFVFAVGPDESALSFMALGAYGSTMEGALPHNNPAQFQYVRPAMPETALHELCSHLPPLYRNLIRIRPTQVKDAALVTALA
;
A
#
# COMPACT_ATOMS: atom_id res chain seq x y z
N MET A 1 -3.28 7.78 30.14
CA MET A 1 -3.49 7.25 28.77
C MET A 1 -4.71 6.34 28.79
N LYS A 2 -5.52 6.30 27.73
CA LYS A 2 -6.69 5.40 27.65
C LYS A 2 -6.21 3.95 27.63
N LYS A 3 -6.84 3.06 28.40
CA LYS A 3 -6.57 1.62 28.38
C LYS A 3 -7.74 0.88 27.71
N ALA A 4 -7.41 -0.13 26.92
CA ALA A 4 -8.34 -1.07 26.30
C ALA A 4 -7.96 -2.48 26.74
N ILE A 5 -8.52 -2.91 27.86
CA ILE A 5 -8.22 -4.21 28.51
C ILE A 5 -9.18 -5.32 28.07
N ASP A 6 -10.06 -5.04 27.11
CA ASP A 6 -10.94 -6.00 26.47
C ASP A 6 -10.94 -5.77 24.95
N VAL A 7 -11.06 -6.85 24.19
CA VAL A 7 -11.02 -6.83 22.71
C VAL A 7 -12.12 -5.92 22.16
N GLN A 8 -13.30 -5.97 22.76
CA GLN A 8 -14.47 -5.20 22.32
C GLN A 8 -14.22 -3.68 22.38
N THR A 9 -13.60 -3.17 23.45
CA THR A 9 -13.22 -1.76 23.62
C THR A 9 -12.13 -1.37 22.64
N ALA A 10 -11.14 -2.22 22.40
CA ALA A 10 -10.10 -1.94 21.42
C ALA A 10 -10.68 -1.83 20.00
N VAL A 11 -11.58 -2.76 19.64
CA VAL A 11 -12.31 -2.72 18.36
C VAL A 11 -13.22 -1.49 18.28
N ALA A 12 -13.87 -1.08 19.36
CA ALA A 12 -14.69 0.14 19.36
C ALA A 12 -13.87 1.41 19.07
N ILE A 13 -12.60 1.45 19.49
CA ILE A 13 -11.67 2.54 19.12
C ILE A 13 -11.36 2.48 17.62
N ALA A 14 -11.02 1.31 17.08
CA ALA A 14 -10.77 1.13 15.65
C ALA A 14 -12.01 1.48 14.80
N ALA A 15 -13.21 1.12 15.26
CA ALA A 15 -14.48 1.46 14.62
C ALA A 15 -14.76 2.97 14.64
N SER A 16 -14.38 3.66 15.73
CA SER A 16 -14.48 5.12 15.79
C SER A 16 -13.57 5.80 14.77
N GLU A 17 -12.35 5.28 14.57
CA GLU A 17 -11.47 5.73 13.50
C GLU A 17 -12.05 5.41 12.11
N ALA A 18 -12.68 4.25 11.91
CA ALA A 18 -13.36 3.95 10.65
C ALA A 18 -14.47 4.97 10.33
N ILE A 19 -15.23 5.41 11.34
CA ILE A 19 -16.22 6.49 11.19
C ILE A 19 -15.53 7.81 10.81
N ALA A 20 -14.40 8.15 11.45
CA ALA A 20 -13.63 9.35 11.11
C ALA A 20 -13.15 9.34 9.65
N ALA A 21 -12.66 8.20 9.15
CA ALA A 21 -12.33 8.03 7.73
C ALA A 21 -13.54 8.24 6.82
N LYS A 22 -14.70 7.67 7.17
CA LYS A 22 -15.94 7.92 6.42
C LYS A 22 -16.30 9.41 6.38
N THR A 23 -16.18 10.11 7.50
CA THR A 23 -16.43 11.57 7.56
C THR A 23 -15.44 12.35 6.69
N GLN A 24 -14.19 11.91 6.58
CA GLN A 24 -13.20 12.51 5.68
C GLN A 24 -13.48 12.22 4.19
N GLY A 25 -14.29 11.21 3.88
CA GLY A 25 -14.57 10.77 2.50
C GLY A 25 -13.51 9.82 1.93
N THR A 26 -12.76 9.12 2.79
CA THR A 26 -11.84 8.04 2.40
C THR A 26 -12.42 6.67 2.80
N PHE A 27 -11.71 5.57 2.50
CA PHE A 27 -12.13 4.22 2.87
C PHE A 27 -12.37 4.12 4.38
N GLY A 28 -13.56 3.70 4.78
CA GLY A 28 -14.00 3.57 6.17
C GLY A 28 -13.28 2.47 6.94
N VAL A 29 -11.99 2.65 7.18
CA VAL A 29 -11.09 1.71 7.87
C VAL A 29 -10.31 2.47 8.93
N GLY A 30 -10.19 1.89 10.11
CA GLY A 30 -9.46 2.46 11.24
C GLY A 30 -8.71 1.41 12.03
N GLY A 31 -7.71 1.86 12.78
CA GLY A 31 -6.91 0.99 13.63
C GLY A 31 -6.42 1.67 14.89
N VAL A 32 -6.02 0.85 15.86
CA VAL A 32 -5.40 1.28 17.11
C VAL A 32 -4.23 0.37 17.47
N MET A 33 -3.12 0.95 17.89
CA MET A 33 -1.95 0.26 18.43
C MET A 33 -1.98 0.31 19.95
N LEU A 34 -1.82 -0.86 20.59
CA LEU A 34 -1.76 -1.04 22.03
C LEU A 34 -0.39 -1.60 22.43
N ASP A 35 0.08 -1.27 23.64
CA ASP A 35 1.18 -1.98 24.28
C ASP A 35 0.70 -3.27 24.99
N ALA A 36 1.64 -4.02 25.58
CA ALA A 36 1.38 -5.26 26.30
C ALA A 36 0.48 -5.11 27.55
N SER A 37 0.21 -3.89 28.00
CA SER A 37 -0.70 -3.58 29.11
C SER A 37 -2.10 -3.14 28.64
N GLY A 38 -2.35 -3.12 27.33
CA GLY A 38 -3.56 -2.59 26.72
C GLY A 38 -3.61 -1.06 26.70
N THR A 39 -2.51 -0.36 26.97
CA THR A 39 -2.47 1.11 26.86
C THR A 39 -2.47 1.51 25.39
N VAL A 40 -3.36 2.43 25.03
CA VAL A 40 -3.42 2.98 23.66
C VAL A 40 -2.20 3.83 23.40
N LEU A 41 -1.36 3.37 22.47
CA LEU A 41 -0.19 4.10 21.98
C LEU A 41 -0.59 5.12 20.91
N LYS A 42 -1.43 4.69 19.96
CA LYS A 42 -1.91 5.52 18.85
C LYS A 42 -3.17 4.93 18.21
N ALA A 43 -4.11 5.77 17.80
CA ALA A 43 -5.22 5.41 16.91
C ALA A 43 -5.15 6.26 15.63
N LEU A 44 -5.45 5.65 14.48
CA LEU A 44 -5.40 6.28 13.18
C LEU A 44 -6.45 5.68 12.24
N HIS A 45 -7.09 6.54 11.45
CA HIS A 45 -7.95 6.15 10.34
C HIS A 45 -7.20 6.20 9.02
N ASN A 46 -7.76 5.53 8.00
CA ASN A 46 -7.29 5.60 6.63
C ASN A 46 -7.22 7.06 6.13
N ASN A 47 -6.22 7.42 5.34
CA ASN A 47 -5.95 8.76 4.83
C ASN A 47 -5.66 8.77 3.32
N VAL A 48 -6.16 7.78 2.58
CA VAL A 48 -5.96 7.64 1.13
C VAL A 48 -6.49 8.87 0.38
N ILE A 49 -7.69 9.35 0.75
CA ILE A 49 -8.30 10.56 0.20
C ILE A 49 -8.25 11.69 1.22
N LYS A 50 -7.90 12.90 0.76
CA LYS A 50 -8.11 14.16 1.50
C LYS A 50 -8.69 15.20 0.56
N HIS A 51 -9.69 15.95 1.02
CA HIS A 51 -10.33 17.00 0.22
C HIS A 51 -10.81 16.52 -1.18
N GLY A 52 -11.28 15.27 -1.29
CA GLY A 52 -11.71 14.68 -2.55
C GLY A 52 -10.60 14.30 -3.54
N LEU A 53 -9.34 14.38 -3.12
CA LEU A 53 -8.17 14.04 -3.93
C LEU A 53 -7.38 12.89 -3.32
N ILE A 54 -6.75 12.07 -4.17
CA ILE A 54 -5.81 11.04 -3.73
C ILE A 54 -4.62 11.74 -3.07
N PHE A 55 -4.44 11.50 -1.77
CA PHE A 55 -3.36 12.06 -0.97
C PHE A 55 -2.16 11.11 -0.94
N ASP A 56 -2.37 9.88 -0.46
CA ASP A 56 -1.36 8.82 -0.43
C ASP A 56 -2.09 7.48 -0.53
N PRO A 57 -1.99 6.75 -1.67
CA PRO A 57 -2.69 5.47 -1.84
C PRO A 57 -2.25 4.45 -0.79
N THR A 58 -1.10 4.61 -0.16
CA THR A 58 -0.61 3.69 0.86
C THR A 58 -1.06 4.05 2.29
N ALA A 59 -1.78 5.16 2.49
CA ALA A 59 -2.14 5.67 3.82
C ALA A 59 -3.31 4.92 4.47
N HIS A 60 -3.22 3.59 4.54
CA HIS A 60 -4.14 2.76 5.32
C HIS A 60 -3.92 2.95 6.82
N GLY A 61 -4.95 2.75 7.64
CA GLY A 61 -4.86 2.95 9.09
C GLY A 61 -3.74 2.12 9.71
N GLU A 62 -3.69 0.82 9.40
CA GLU A 62 -2.69 -0.12 9.93
C GLU A 62 -1.29 0.23 9.46
N ARG A 63 -1.13 0.55 8.17
CA ARG A 63 0.16 0.92 7.60
C ARG A 63 0.69 2.21 8.22
N GLN A 64 -0.16 3.21 8.45
CA GLN A 64 0.21 4.45 9.12
C GLN A 64 0.58 4.23 10.60
N LEU A 65 -0.02 3.25 11.29
CA LEU A 65 0.36 2.88 12.66
C LEU A 65 1.78 2.30 12.71
N VAL A 66 2.14 1.44 11.76
CA VAL A 66 3.52 0.90 11.63
C VAL A 66 4.50 2.05 11.36
N ASP A 67 4.15 2.96 10.46
CA ASP A 67 4.97 4.14 10.14
C ASP A 67 5.18 5.07 11.33
N TRP A 68 4.09 5.34 12.06
CA TRP A 68 4.12 6.13 13.29
C TRP A 68 5.05 5.50 14.33
N TYR A 69 4.96 4.18 14.53
CA TYR A 69 5.81 3.47 15.49
C TYR A 69 7.30 3.66 15.18
N PHE A 70 7.72 3.41 13.94
CA PHE A 70 9.14 3.58 13.57
C PHE A 70 9.57 5.04 13.59
N ALA A 71 8.71 5.97 13.18
CA ALA A 71 9.01 7.40 13.24
C ALA A 71 9.20 7.90 14.68
N GLU A 72 8.39 7.43 15.64
CA GLU A 72 8.53 7.81 17.04
C GLU A 72 9.77 7.19 17.69
N ARG A 73 10.09 5.92 17.36
CA ARG A 73 11.36 5.31 17.79
C ARG A 73 12.58 6.05 17.25
N ALA A 74 12.54 6.47 15.98
CA ALA A 74 13.60 7.27 15.38
C ALA A 74 13.77 8.65 16.03
N LYS A 75 12.70 9.21 16.64
CA LYS A 75 12.76 10.43 17.47
C LYS A 75 13.26 10.17 18.91
N GLY A 76 13.60 8.93 19.25
CA GLY A 76 14.07 8.55 20.58
C GLY A 76 12.97 8.27 21.60
N ARG A 77 11.70 8.18 21.17
CA ARG A 77 10.62 7.75 22.07
C ARG A 77 10.81 6.28 22.42
N GLU A 78 10.86 5.98 23.71
CA GLU A 78 10.85 4.60 24.19
C GLU A 78 9.47 3.98 23.91
N LEU A 79 9.47 2.96 23.05
CA LEU A 79 8.29 2.17 22.69
C LEU A 79 8.65 0.68 22.88
N PRO A 80 7.69 -0.17 23.32
CA PRO A 80 7.92 -1.60 23.43
C PRO A 80 8.35 -2.19 22.08
N PRO A 81 9.04 -3.33 22.06
CA PRO A 81 9.35 -4.01 20.80
C PRO A 81 8.04 -4.39 20.06
N PRO A 82 8.05 -4.48 18.71
CA PRO A 82 6.83 -4.70 17.94
C PRO A 82 6.02 -5.94 18.35
N GLU A 83 6.70 -7.01 18.75
CA GLU A 83 6.12 -8.27 19.22
C GLU A 83 5.36 -8.16 20.55
N ASP A 84 5.59 -7.10 21.31
CA ASP A 84 4.84 -6.75 22.52
C ASP A 84 3.69 -5.77 22.25
N CYS A 85 3.60 -5.27 21.01
CA CYS A 85 2.54 -4.38 20.57
C CYS A 85 1.44 -5.16 19.84
N THR A 86 0.20 -4.67 19.93
CA THR A 86 -0.95 -5.23 19.21
C THR A 86 -1.62 -4.15 18.37
N ILE A 87 -1.77 -4.38 17.08
CA ILE A 87 -2.58 -3.56 16.18
C ILE A 87 -3.98 -4.17 16.09
N VAL A 88 -4.99 -3.43 16.50
CA VAL A 88 -6.40 -3.80 16.31
C VAL A 88 -6.94 -3.03 15.11
N THR A 89 -7.45 -3.72 14.11
CA THR A 89 -8.00 -3.11 12.89
C THR A 89 -9.50 -3.39 12.75
N SER A 90 -10.22 -2.41 12.22
CA SER A 90 -11.66 -2.51 11.98
C SER A 90 -12.00 -3.51 10.86
N LEU A 91 -11.10 -3.74 9.93
CA LEU A 91 -11.32 -4.57 8.75
C LEU A 91 -10.10 -5.48 8.50
N ASP A 92 -10.33 -6.66 7.92
CA ASP A 92 -9.26 -7.62 7.60
C ASP A 92 -8.15 -6.95 6.76
N PRO A 93 -6.89 -6.96 7.23
CA PRO A 93 -5.84 -6.17 6.62
C PRO A 93 -5.51 -6.69 5.22
N CYS A 94 -5.33 -5.74 4.30
CA CYS A 94 -4.95 -6.04 2.93
C CYS A 94 -3.48 -6.54 2.84
N CYS A 95 -3.05 -6.99 1.66
CA CYS A 95 -1.67 -7.50 1.47
C CYS A 95 -0.59 -6.51 1.92
N MET A 96 -0.79 -5.20 1.69
CA MET A 96 0.13 -4.14 2.10
C MET A 96 0.27 -4.09 3.63
N CYS A 97 -0.85 -3.91 4.33
CA CYS A 97 -0.87 -3.81 5.79
C CYS A 97 -0.33 -5.09 6.43
N THR A 98 -0.73 -6.26 5.92
CA THR A 98 -0.24 -7.55 6.41
C THR A 98 1.27 -7.69 6.24
N GLY A 99 1.80 -7.41 5.05
CA GLY A 99 3.25 -7.47 4.80
C GLY A 99 4.04 -6.52 5.71
N ALA A 100 3.52 -5.30 5.94
CA ALA A 100 4.13 -4.35 6.87
C ALA A 100 4.14 -4.86 8.32
N MET A 101 3.02 -5.40 8.81
CA MET A 101 2.89 -5.92 10.18
C MET A 101 3.74 -7.18 10.39
N LEU A 102 3.77 -8.09 9.42
CA LEU A 102 4.61 -9.30 9.46
C LEU A 102 6.10 -8.96 9.37
N ALA A 103 6.50 -7.99 8.54
CA ALA A 103 7.89 -7.56 8.46
C ALA A 103 8.37 -6.99 9.80
N ALA A 104 7.53 -6.18 10.46
CA ALA A 104 7.86 -5.55 11.73
C ALA A 104 7.70 -6.48 12.95
N GLY A 105 6.80 -7.48 12.89
CA GLY A 105 6.57 -8.44 13.98
C GLY A 105 5.43 -8.07 14.93
N PHE A 106 4.46 -7.26 14.50
CA PHE A 106 3.30 -6.91 15.32
C PHE A 106 2.31 -8.07 15.48
N ASN A 107 1.60 -8.08 16.61
CA ASN A 107 0.38 -8.88 16.75
C ASN A 107 -0.82 -8.13 16.18
N VAL A 108 -1.83 -8.86 15.71
CA VAL A 108 -2.98 -8.28 15.02
C VAL A 108 -4.29 -8.83 15.59
N VAL A 109 -5.27 -7.96 15.79
CA VAL A 109 -6.66 -8.34 16.10
C VAL A 109 -7.57 -7.75 15.04
N VAL A 110 -8.37 -8.60 14.40
CA VAL A 110 -9.22 -8.21 13.26
C VAL A 110 -10.69 -8.18 13.67
N ALA A 111 -11.37 -7.06 13.40
CA ALA A 111 -12.77 -6.89 13.75
C ALA A 111 -13.74 -7.46 12.70
N ALA A 112 -13.72 -6.96 11.46
CA ALA A 112 -14.60 -7.43 10.38
C ALA A 112 -13.82 -8.15 9.26
N PRO A 113 -14.43 -9.13 8.55
CA PRO A 113 -13.80 -9.76 7.39
C PRO A 113 -13.79 -8.83 6.17
N ASP A 114 -12.84 -9.03 5.25
CA ASP A 114 -12.86 -8.46 3.90
C ASP A 114 -12.65 -9.57 2.85
N GLY A 115 -13.72 -9.88 2.13
CA GLY A 115 -13.70 -10.91 1.07
C GLY A 115 -13.02 -10.48 -0.22
N LYS A 116 -12.57 -9.22 -0.36
CA LYS A 116 -11.96 -8.69 -1.59
C LYS A 116 -10.45 -8.49 -1.45
N ALA A 117 -9.99 -7.69 -0.49
CA ALA A 117 -8.58 -7.33 -0.35
C ALA A 117 -7.90 -7.97 0.87
N GLY A 118 -8.69 -8.40 1.87
CA GLY A 118 -8.22 -9.03 3.09
C GLY A 118 -7.46 -10.34 2.85
N ILE A 119 -6.42 -10.58 3.66
CA ILE A 119 -5.62 -11.80 3.55
C ILE A 119 -6.39 -13.06 3.97
N ASN A 120 -7.42 -12.91 4.80
CA ASN A 120 -8.32 -13.96 5.26
C ASN A 120 -9.66 -13.92 4.49
N TYR A 121 -9.61 -13.55 3.20
CA TYR A 121 -10.78 -13.44 2.32
C TYR A 121 -11.67 -14.70 2.28
N ASN A 122 -11.13 -15.88 2.62
CA ASN A 122 -11.84 -17.16 2.66
C ASN A 122 -12.30 -17.57 4.07
N GLY A 123 -11.98 -16.79 5.10
CA GLY A 123 -12.32 -17.04 6.50
C GLY A 123 -11.62 -18.23 7.14
N SER A 124 -10.61 -18.84 6.52
CA SER A 124 -9.98 -20.07 7.04
C SER A 124 -8.95 -19.82 8.13
N ALA A 125 -8.39 -18.61 8.21
CA ALA A 125 -7.25 -18.26 9.04
C ALA A 125 -5.98 -19.12 8.80
N PHE A 126 -5.88 -19.75 7.63
CA PHE A 126 -4.66 -20.42 7.12
C PHE A 126 -3.89 -19.56 6.10
N PHE A 127 -4.44 -18.39 5.74
CA PHE A 127 -3.81 -17.37 4.90
C PHE A 127 -3.15 -17.89 3.61
N PRO A 128 -3.88 -18.63 2.73
CA PRO A 128 -3.30 -19.19 1.51
C PRO A 128 -2.81 -18.14 0.51
N SER A 129 -3.17 -16.88 0.70
CA SER A 129 -2.66 -15.76 -0.10
C SER A 129 -1.23 -15.35 0.26
N LEU A 130 -0.73 -15.73 1.44
CA LEU A 130 0.63 -15.43 1.86
C LEU A 130 1.62 -16.43 1.24
N PRO A 131 2.86 -15.98 0.94
CA PRO A 131 3.99 -16.87 0.72
C PRO A 131 4.09 -17.91 1.85
N ALA A 132 4.44 -19.15 1.52
CA ALA A 132 4.41 -20.27 2.47
C ALA A 132 5.24 -20.00 3.74
N ALA A 133 6.39 -19.32 3.59
CA ALA A 133 7.26 -18.96 4.71
C ALA A 133 6.62 -17.95 5.70
N LEU A 134 5.59 -17.22 5.29
CA LEU A 134 4.91 -16.21 6.12
C LEU A 134 3.65 -16.74 6.81
N GLN A 135 3.06 -17.84 6.31
CA GLN A 135 1.81 -18.39 6.84
C GLN A 135 1.91 -18.75 8.34
N PRO A 136 2.94 -19.48 8.83
CA PRO A 136 3.03 -19.81 10.25
C PRO A 136 3.15 -18.58 11.15
N LYS A 137 3.83 -17.53 10.67
CA LYS A 137 3.96 -16.26 11.41
C LYS A 137 2.61 -15.57 11.51
N ALA A 138 1.83 -15.53 10.44
CA ALA A 138 0.49 -14.96 10.44
C ALA A 138 -0.46 -15.77 11.35
N GLU A 139 -0.44 -17.09 11.28
CA GLU A 139 -1.21 -17.97 12.18
C GLU A 139 -0.90 -17.74 13.65
N ALA A 140 0.36 -17.48 13.99
CA ALA A 140 0.79 -17.21 15.35
C ALA A 140 0.45 -15.79 15.86
N THR A 141 0.20 -14.82 14.97
CA THR A 141 0.10 -13.39 15.33
C THR A 141 -1.23 -12.73 14.99
N PHE A 142 -2.04 -13.27 14.08
CA PHE A 142 -3.31 -12.69 13.64
C PHE A 142 -4.48 -13.39 14.31
N ALA A 143 -5.16 -12.67 15.21
CA ALA A 143 -6.33 -13.13 15.92
C ALA A 143 -7.61 -12.62 15.25
N TYR A 144 -8.57 -13.53 15.05
CA TYR A 144 -9.93 -13.24 14.62
C TYR A 144 -10.86 -13.61 15.78
N PRO A 145 -11.16 -12.69 16.72
CA PRO A 145 -12.00 -12.97 17.88
C PRO A 145 -13.39 -13.48 17.49
N ALA A 146 -13.99 -14.31 18.35
CA ALA A 146 -15.37 -14.73 18.16
C ALA A 146 -16.32 -13.52 18.24
N VAL A 147 -17.31 -13.49 17.35
CA VAL A 147 -18.39 -12.49 17.39
C VAL A 147 -19.62 -13.18 17.95
N LEU A 148 -20.07 -12.75 19.13
CA LEU A 148 -21.14 -13.41 19.86
C LEU A 148 -22.52 -12.98 19.34
N GLY A 149 -23.29 -13.93 18.83
CA GLY A 149 -24.69 -13.73 18.46
C GLY A 149 -25.16 -14.74 17.42
N THR A 150 -26.21 -14.38 16.68
CA THR A 150 -26.91 -15.30 15.76
C THR A 150 -27.22 -14.70 14.39
N SER A 151 -26.77 -13.47 14.11
CA SER A 151 -26.90 -12.83 12.80
C SER A 151 -25.81 -13.30 11.83
N SER A 152 -25.82 -12.77 10.61
CA SER A 152 -24.76 -12.99 9.61
C SER A 152 -23.38 -12.46 10.01
N TYR A 153 -23.29 -11.64 11.06
CA TYR A 153 -22.03 -11.12 11.60
C TYR A 153 -21.42 -12.02 12.68
N ALA A 154 -22.20 -12.97 13.22
CA ALA A 154 -21.68 -13.94 14.18
C ALA A 154 -20.61 -14.82 13.54
N ARG A 155 -19.52 -15.07 14.27
CA ARG A 155 -18.47 -16.00 13.83
C ARG A 155 -17.82 -16.69 15.02
N ARG A 156 -17.30 -17.89 14.77
CA ARG A 156 -16.37 -18.54 15.70
C ARG A 156 -15.02 -17.82 15.66
N GLY A 157 -14.28 -17.89 16.77
CA GLY A 157 -12.91 -17.38 16.80
C GLY A 157 -11.99 -18.26 15.94
N ALA A 158 -10.97 -17.64 15.33
CA ALA A 158 -9.98 -18.31 14.49
C ALA A 158 -8.60 -17.62 14.56
N GLY A 159 -7.57 -18.29 14.06
CA GLY A 159 -6.19 -17.82 14.08
C GLY A 159 -5.58 -17.78 15.49
N ALA A 160 -4.70 -16.82 15.74
CA ALA A 160 -4.05 -16.64 17.02
C ALA A 160 -5.05 -16.32 18.14
N SER A 161 -4.72 -16.71 19.38
CA SER A 161 -5.48 -16.26 20.54
C SER A 161 -5.14 -14.80 20.86
N PRO A 162 -6.15 -13.93 21.15
CA PRO A 162 -5.89 -12.59 21.67
C PRO A 162 -5.00 -12.66 22.92
N LYS A 163 -4.08 -11.68 23.02
CA LYS A 163 -3.07 -11.61 24.08
C LYS A 163 -3.69 -11.65 25.49
N PRO A 164 -2.99 -12.20 26.49
CA PRO A 164 -3.56 -12.42 27.82
C PRO A 164 -4.04 -11.16 28.56
N PHE A 165 -3.53 -9.97 28.22
CA PHE A 165 -3.99 -8.72 28.83
C PHE A 165 -5.44 -8.37 28.46
N PHE A 166 -5.99 -8.97 27.39
CA PHE A 166 -7.41 -8.88 27.08
C PHE A 166 -8.22 -9.81 27.99
N ILE A 167 -8.92 -9.22 28.96
CA ILE A 167 -9.82 -9.93 29.88
C ILE A 167 -11.01 -10.51 29.10
N GLY A 168 -11.62 -9.69 28.24
CA GLY A 168 -12.66 -10.11 27.29
C GLY A 168 -12.08 -10.35 25.90
N LYS A 169 -12.35 -11.51 25.30
CA LYS A 169 -11.78 -11.96 24.01
C LYS A 169 -12.79 -12.08 22.87
N THR A 170 -13.96 -11.48 23.03
CA THR A 170 -15.04 -11.53 22.05
C THR A 170 -15.43 -10.14 21.58
N ILE A 171 -16.10 -10.08 20.44
CA ILE A 171 -16.65 -8.88 19.84
C ILE A 171 -18.18 -9.01 19.83
N ALA A 172 -18.91 -7.93 20.11
CA ALA A 172 -20.35 -7.88 19.97
C ALA A 172 -20.76 -7.66 18.50
N GLU A 173 -21.83 -8.32 18.04
CA GLU A 173 -22.32 -8.19 16.66
C GLU A 173 -22.48 -6.75 16.17
N PRO A 174 -23.09 -5.81 16.93
CA PRO A 174 -23.24 -4.43 16.46
C PRO A 174 -21.90 -3.74 16.15
N THR A 175 -20.84 -4.12 16.86
CA THR A 175 -19.51 -3.52 16.67
C THR A 175 -18.82 -4.07 15.44
N GLN A 176 -18.95 -5.39 15.19
CA GLN A 176 -18.47 -5.96 13.94
C GLN A 176 -19.26 -5.39 12.75
N ALA A 177 -20.59 -5.38 12.84
CA ALA A 177 -21.48 -4.85 11.80
C ALA A 177 -21.15 -3.39 11.46
N LEU A 178 -20.91 -2.55 12.46
CA LEU A 178 -20.47 -1.17 12.26
C LEU A 178 -19.18 -1.11 11.40
N CYS A 179 -18.19 -1.93 11.70
CA CYS A 179 -16.94 -1.95 10.94
C CYS A 179 -17.16 -2.36 9.47
N SER A 180 -17.96 -3.40 9.22
CA SER A 180 -18.31 -3.82 7.84
C SER A 180 -19.07 -2.73 7.10
N LEU A 181 -20.16 -2.23 7.68
CA LEU A 181 -21.08 -1.31 7.03
C LEU A 181 -20.43 0.05 6.73
N VAL A 182 -19.50 0.51 7.57
CA VAL A 182 -18.77 1.77 7.34
C VAL A 182 -17.83 1.64 6.14
N PHE A 183 -17.14 0.51 5.98
CA PHE A 183 -16.32 0.25 4.81
C PHE A 183 -17.17 0.08 3.54
N GLU A 184 -18.22 -0.74 3.61
CA GLU A 184 -19.13 -0.98 2.47
C GLU A 184 -19.74 0.32 1.96
N ALA A 185 -20.17 1.21 2.86
CA ALA A 185 -20.77 2.50 2.51
C ALA A 185 -19.80 3.51 1.88
N THR A 186 -18.49 3.27 1.92
CA THR A 186 -17.48 4.19 1.36
C THR A 186 -16.76 3.62 0.16
N SER A 187 -16.56 2.30 0.09
CA SER A 187 -15.68 1.64 -0.87
C SER A 187 -15.93 2.04 -2.33
N ALA A 188 -17.17 1.97 -2.82
CA ALA A 188 -17.51 2.29 -4.21
C ALA A 188 -17.15 3.73 -4.59
N ASN A 189 -17.65 4.71 -3.83
CA ASN A 189 -17.42 6.12 -4.09
C ASN A 189 -15.93 6.48 -4.02
N VAL A 190 -15.17 5.86 -3.13
CA VAL A 190 -13.73 6.11 -3.02
C VAL A 190 -12.97 5.49 -4.19
N MET A 191 -13.33 4.28 -4.64
CA MET A 191 -12.76 3.66 -5.84
C MET A 191 -13.03 4.51 -7.10
N ASP A 192 -14.19 5.16 -7.20
CA ASP A 192 -14.51 6.04 -8.32
C ASP A 192 -13.55 7.24 -8.42
N LEU A 193 -13.02 7.73 -7.29
CA LEU A 193 -12.02 8.83 -7.28
C LEU A 193 -10.69 8.44 -7.95
N PHE A 194 -10.39 7.15 -8.10
CA PHE A 194 -9.22 6.66 -8.85
C PHE A 194 -9.46 6.58 -10.36
N ASN A 195 -10.70 6.82 -10.80
CA ASN A 195 -11.14 6.69 -12.20
C ASN A 195 -11.62 8.01 -12.81
N ILE A 196 -11.29 9.15 -12.19
CA ILE A 196 -11.68 10.49 -12.66
C ILE A 196 -10.68 11.14 -13.64
N ASP A 197 -9.50 10.55 -13.82
CA ASP A 197 -8.53 11.05 -14.80
C ASP A 197 -9.00 10.76 -16.23
N PRO A 198 -8.63 11.59 -17.23
CA PRO A 198 -8.98 11.36 -18.63
C PRO A 198 -8.54 9.96 -19.10
N PRO A 199 -9.26 9.36 -20.07
CA PRO A 199 -8.81 8.12 -20.68
C PRO A 199 -7.46 8.32 -21.37
N GLN A 200 -6.68 7.26 -21.52
CA GLN A 200 -5.30 7.33 -22.01
C GLN A 200 -5.13 8.13 -23.32
N GLN A 201 -6.08 8.04 -24.25
CA GLN A 201 -6.06 8.75 -25.53
C GLN A 201 -6.12 10.28 -25.40
N ASP A 202 -6.64 10.77 -24.28
CA ASP A 202 -6.80 12.20 -23.97
C ASP A 202 -5.67 12.71 -23.05
N LEU A 203 -4.81 11.83 -22.53
CA LEU A 203 -3.62 12.24 -21.80
C LEU A 203 -2.69 13.03 -22.72
N LYS A 204 -1.88 13.91 -22.11
CA LYS A 204 -0.96 14.79 -22.82
C LYS A 204 0.46 14.55 -22.33
N ASP A 205 1.40 14.59 -23.26
CA ASP A 205 2.80 14.34 -22.98
C ASP A 205 3.43 15.52 -22.19
N PRO A 206 3.85 15.34 -20.92
CA PRO A 206 4.42 16.42 -20.12
C PRO A 206 5.76 16.94 -20.69
N ALA A 207 6.45 16.19 -21.55
CA ALA A 207 7.67 16.65 -22.21
C ALA A 207 7.39 17.71 -23.31
N THR A 208 6.13 17.91 -23.69
CA THR A 208 5.73 18.98 -24.64
C THR A 208 5.54 20.34 -23.98
N LEU A 209 5.51 20.39 -22.64
CA LEU A 209 5.34 21.63 -21.88
C LEU A 209 6.64 22.44 -21.84
N PRO A 210 6.56 23.79 -21.84
CA PRO A 210 7.71 24.65 -21.60
C PRO A 210 8.41 24.34 -20.26
N ALA A 211 9.73 24.59 -20.19
CA ALA A 211 10.51 24.29 -18.98
C ALA A 211 10.08 25.10 -17.74
N ASP A 212 9.48 26.27 -17.93
CA ASP A 212 8.94 27.14 -16.90
C ASP A 212 7.48 26.85 -16.53
N HIS A 213 6.83 25.89 -17.22
CA HIS A 213 5.48 25.44 -16.90
C HIS A 213 5.41 24.91 -15.46
N PHE A 214 4.33 25.21 -14.73
CA PHE A 214 4.24 24.92 -13.29
C PHE A 214 4.35 23.42 -12.99
N ILE A 215 3.78 22.55 -13.84
CA ILE A 215 3.90 21.09 -13.75
C ILE A 215 5.36 20.65 -13.90
N VAL A 216 6.04 21.11 -14.95
CA VAL A 216 7.45 20.75 -15.23
C VAL A 216 8.36 21.24 -14.11
N ARG A 217 8.15 22.48 -13.64
CA ARG A 217 8.89 23.05 -12.50
C ARG A 217 8.68 22.26 -11.23
N ALA A 218 7.45 21.89 -10.89
CA ALA A 218 7.15 21.11 -9.69
C ALA A 218 7.76 19.71 -9.77
N LEU A 219 7.63 19.06 -10.94
CA LEU A 219 8.19 17.74 -11.19
C LEU A 219 9.72 17.75 -11.09
N LYS A 220 10.42 18.65 -11.82
CA LYS A 220 11.88 18.76 -11.77
C LYS A 220 12.42 19.23 -10.43
N ARG A 221 11.66 20.05 -9.68
CA ARG A 221 12.03 20.44 -8.31
C ARG A 221 11.99 19.24 -7.35
N ALA A 222 11.01 18.36 -7.51
CA ALA A 222 10.89 17.15 -6.69
C ALA A 222 11.87 16.05 -7.15
N PHE A 223 12.05 15.90 -8.46
CA PHE A 223 12.83 14.86 -9.11
C PHE A 223 13.65 15.48 -10.27
N PRO A 224 14.91 15.86 -10.04
CA PRO A 224 15.72 16.58 -11.04
C PRO A 224 15.84 15.87 -12.40
N ASP A 225 15.87 14.54 -12.39
CA ASP A 225 15.97 13.66 -13.56
C ASP A 225 14.64 13.48 -14.31
N ALA A 226 13.55 14.09 -13.85
CA ALA A 226 12.29 13.98 -14.54
C ALA A 226 12.37 14.56 -15.97
N LEU A 227 11.79 13.82 -16.91
CA LEU A 227 11.74 14.12 -18.34
C LEU A 227 13.12 14.16 -19.03
N THR A 228 14.19 13.63 -18.40
CA THR A 228 15.52 13.52 -19.04
C THR A 228 15.74 12.19 -19.74
N TYR A 229 14.83 11.23 -19.54
CA TYR A 229 14.81 9.95 -20.22
C TYR A 229 13.43 9.68 -20.81
N ARG A 230 13.42 9.08 -21.99
CA ARG A 230 12.24 8.58 -22.67
C ARG A 230 12.57 7.31 -23.41
N CYS A 231 11.71 6.31 -23.30
CA CYS A 231 11.71 5.11 -24.14
C CYS A 231 10.39 4.97 -24.90
N ASP A 232 10.31 3.96 -25.75
CA ASP A 232 9.02 3.53 -26.28
C ASP A 232 8.08 3.13 -25.13
N PRO A 233 6.79 3.54 -25.16
CA PRO A 233 5.88 3.29 -24.04
C PRO A 233 5.76 1.81 -23.66
N ARG A 234 5.98 1.52 -22.37
CA ARG A 234 5.94 0.18 -21.74
C ARG A 234 7.10 -0.74 -22.11
N THR A 235 8.10 -0.25 -22.83
CA THR A 235 9.29 -1.02 -23.22
C THR A 235 10.55 -0.29 -22.75
N PRO A 236 10.82 -0.26 -21.42
CA PRO A 236 12.03 0.33 -20.89
C PRO A 236 13.26 -0.38 -21.46
N ASP A 237 14.27 0.42 -21.79
CA ASP A 237 15.53 0.00 -22.42
C ASP A 237 16.74 0.34 -21.55
N ALA A 238 17.93 0.02 -22.04
CA ALA A 238 19.20 0.28 -21.34
C ALA A 238 19.40 1.75 -20.91
N GLY A 239 18.72 2.72 -21.54
CA GLY A 239 18.82 4.13 -21.15
C GLY A 239 18.23 4.42 -19.76
N LEU A 240 17.38 3.54 -19.21
CA LEU A 240 16.86 3.66 -17.84
C LEU A 240 17.90 3.27 -16.77
N ALA A 241 18.91 2.48 -17.15
CA ALA A 241 19.85 1.87 -16.20
C ALA A 241 20.57 2.88 -15.28
N PRO A 242 21.09 4.03 -15.75
CA PRO A 242 21.80 4.97 -14.89
C PRO A 242 20.95 5.49 -13.72
N TYR A 243 19.66 5.74 -13.95
CA TYR A 243 18.74 6.25 -12.93
C TYR A 243 18.45 5.20 -11.85
N LEU A 244 18.22 3.95 -12.28
CA LEU A 244 18.03 2.83 -11.36
C LEU A 244 19.32 2.58 -10.56
N GLN A 245 20.47 2.50 -11.20
CA GLN A 245 21.77 2.29 -10.54
C GLN A 245 22.08 3.38 -9.51
N GLN A 246 21.83 4.65 -9.85
CA GLN A 246 22.01 5.76 -8.91
C GLN A 246 21.09 5.63 -7.69
N ALA A 247 19.81 5.30 -7.89
CA ALA A 247 18.87 5.06 -6.80
C ALA A 247 19.28 3.85 -5.94
N MET A 248 19.68 2.73 -6.56
CA MET A 248 20.19 1.55 -5.86
C MET A 248 21.45 1.86 -5.04
N ALA A 249 22.39 2.64 -5.59
CA ALA A 249 23.59 3.06 -4.87
C ALA A 249 23.24 3.92 -3.65
N ARG A 250 22.24 4.81 -3.78
CA ARG A 250 21.75 5.62 -2.67
C ARG A 250 21.05 4.79 -1.59
N ASP A 251 20.26 3.79 -1.98
CA ASP A 251 19.66 2.83 -1.05
C ASP A 251 20.75 2.11 -0.23
N LYS A 252 21.75 1.54 -0.92
CA LYS A 252 22.89 0.86 -0.27
C LYS A 252 23.66 1.79 0.66
N ALA A 253 23.91 3.03 0.25
CA ALA A 253 24.58 4.03 1.09
C ALA A 253 23.79 4.37 2.36
N GLN A 254 22.47 4.12 2.37
CA GLN A 254 21.58 4.28 3.52
C GLN A 254 21.26 2.94 4.21
N GLY A 255 22.04 1.89 3.96
CA GLY A 255 21.90 0.58 4.60
C GLY A 255 20.80 -0.31 4.03
N GLY A 256 20.21 0.05 2.89
CA GLY A 256 19.29 -0.80 2.13
C GLY A 256 20.01 -1.87 1.29
N LYS A 257 19.24 -2.68 0.56
CA LYS A 257 19.75 -3.80 -0.27
C LYS A 257 20.07 -3.40 -1.71
N GLY A 258 19.86 -2.14 -2.07
CA GLY A 258 19.90 -1.68 -3.46
C GLY A 258 18.54 -1.77 -4.13
N GLU A 259 17.47 -1.39 -3.43
CA GLU A 259 16.14 -1.27 -4.03
C GLU A 259 16.00 0.05 -4.80
N ALA A 260 15.39 -0.02 -5.98
CA ALA A 260 14.98 1.16 -6.74
C ALA A 260 13.71 0.87 -7.55
N VAL A 261 12.88 1.89 -7.73
CA VAL A 261 11.71 1.84 -8.61
C VAL A 261 11.60 3.14 -9.40
N ALA A 262 11.51 3.03 -10.72
CA ALA A 262 11.15 4.12 -11.61
C ALA A 262 9.66 4.10 -11.94
N LEU A 263 9.05 5.27 -12.12
CA LEU A 263 7.75 5.43 -12.76
C LEU A 263 7.95 6.13 -14.10
N LEU A 264 7.54 5.45 -15.17
CA LEU A 264 7.43 6.00 -16.51
C LEU A 264 5.96 6.37 -16.77
N ASP A 265 5.70 7.49 -17.43
CA ASP A 265 4.34 7.85 -17.85
C ASP A 265 3.87 7.04 -19.07
N SER A 266 2.65 7.32 -19.54
CA SER A 266 2.06 6.65 -20.71
C SER A 266 2.79 6.92 -22.03
N PHE A 267 3.71 7.88 -22.04
CA PHE A 267 4.51 8.29 -23.20
C PHE A 267 5.96 7.80 -23.11
N GLY A 268 6.30 7.05 -22.05
CA GLY A 268 7.62 6.50 -21.79
C GLY A 268 8.58 7.48 -21.11
N ASN A 269 8.13 8.67 -20.70
CA ASN A 269 9.00 9.62 -20.01
C ASN A 269 9.26 9.18 -18.57
N LEU A 270 10.49 9.34 -18.09
CA LEU A 270 10.81 9.21 -16.67
C LEU A 270 10.14 10.33 -15.87
N LEU A 271 9.24 9.99 -14.95
CA LEU A 271 8.65 10.96 -14.03
C LEU A 271 9.43 11.04 -12.72
N LEU A 272 9.81 9.89 -12.16
CA LEU A 272 10.60 9.80 -10.94
C LEU A 272 11.27 8.43 -10.81
N CYS A 273 12.41 8.40 -10.13
CA CYS A 273 13.08 7.18 -9.70
C CYS A 273 13.39 7.28 -8.20
N CYS A 274 12.84 6.35 -7.41
CA CYS A 274 12.96 6.35 -5.96
C CYS A 274 13.79 5.17 -5.46
N HIS A 275 14.43 5.37 -4.31
CA HIS A 275 15.16 4.35 -3.57
C HIS A 275 14.48 4.11 -2.21
N GLY A 276 14.79 2.99 -1.57
CA GLY A 276 14.27 2.67 -0.24
C GLY A 276 14.82 3.59 0.86
N ARG A 277 14.10 3.70 1.98
CA ARG A 277 14.51 4.43 3.19
C ARG A 277 14.37 3.54 4.42
N GLN A 278 14.77 2.28 4.27
CA GLN A 278 14.51 1.22 5.25
C GLN A 278 15.23 1.42 6.58
N GLN A 279 16.32 2.19 6.61
CA GLN A 279 16.98 2.61 7.84
C GLN A 279 16.09 3.51 8.72
N SER A 280 15.23 4.35 8.10
CA SER A 280 14.28 5.17 8.86
C SER A 280 13.06 4.39 9.33
N SER A 281 12.57 3.47 8.49
CA SER A 281 11.46 2.58 8.78
C SER A 281 11.51 1.44 7.77
N MET A 282 11.55 0.20 8.24
CA MET A 282 11.80 -0.97 7.38
C MET A 282 10.76 -1.17 6.28
N ILE A 283 9.55 -0.60 6.45
CA ILE A 283 8.44 -0.67 5.50
C ILE A 283 8.49 0.47 4.45
N ARG A 284 9.53 1.31 4.44
CA ARG A 284 9.77 2.33 3.42
C ARG A 284 10.61 1.75 2.28
N THR A 285 10.05 0.79 1.55
CA THR A 285 10.67 0.22 0.33
C THR A 285 10.67 1.25 -0.80
N ALA A 286 11.46 1.00 -1.84
CA ALA A 286 11.54 1.90 -3.00
C ALA A 286 10.17 2.13 -3.66
N PHE A 287 9.32 1.09 -3.76
CA PHE A 287 7.98 1.23 -4.31
C PHE A 287 7.07 2.11 -3.45
N MET A 288 7.09 1.94 -2.12
CA MET A 288 6.30 2.76 -1.19
C MET A 288 6.64 4.24 -1.31
N GLU A 289 7.94 4.55 -1.45
CA GLU A 289 8.39 5.92 -1.67
C GLU A 289 7.96 6.44 -3.05
N CYS A 290 8.08 5.62 -4.10
CA CYS A 290 7.70 6.00 -5.46
C CYS A 290 6.20 6.34 -5.58
N THR A 291 5.32 5.42 -5.18
CA THR A 291 3.87 5.63 -5.29
C THR A 291 3.38 6.81 -4.44
N ARG A 292 3.89 6.94 -3.20
CA ARG A 292 3.55 8.07 -2.32
C ARG A 292 4.02 9.38 -2.92
N ALA A 293 5.26 9.44 -3.40
CA ALA A 293 5.82 10.70 -3.88
C ALA A 293 5.11 11.20 -5.15
N TYR A 294 4.68 10.29 -6.03
CA TYR A 294 3.87 10.65 -7.18
C TYR A 294 2.48 11.16 -6.78
N ALA A 295 1.77 10.44 -5.90
CA ALA A 295 0.47 10.87 -5.39
C ALA A 295 0.54 12.24 -4.68
N GLN A 296 1.56 12.45 -3.86
CA GLN A 296 1.79 13.71 -3.15
C GLN A 296 2.14 14.88 -4.08
N LEU A 297 2.88 14.64 -5.17
CA LEU A 297 3.13 15.66 -6.19
C LEU A 297 1.81 16.11 -6.83
N ARG A 298 1.00 15.14 -7.27
CA ARG A 298 -0.31 15.40 -7.88
C ARG A 298 -1.23 16.14 -6.89
N TYR A 299 -1.32 15.67 -5.65
CA TYR A 299 -2.11 16.30 -4.60
C TYR A 299 -1.73 17.77 -4.39
N LYS A 300 -0.44 18.07 -4.24
CA LYS A 300 0.04 19.45 -4.02
C LYS A 300 -0.22 20.39 -5.19
N LEU A 301 -0.31 19.86 -6.40
CA LEU A 301 -0.66 20.64 -7.59
C LEU A 301 -2.17 20.90 -7.72
N MET A 302 -3.00 20.05 -7.12
CA MET A 302 -4.46 20.08 -7.27
C MET A 302 -5.20 20.65 -6.06
N GLU A 303 -4.69 20.45 -4.84
CA GLU A 303 -5.32 20.93 -3.61
C GLU A 303 -5.42 22.46 -3.62
N GLY A 304 -6.66 22.97 -3.50
CA GLY A 304 -6.93 24.41 -3.52
C GLY A 304 -6.82 25.07 -4.90
N ALA A 305 -6.46 24.33 -5.94
CA ALA A 305 -6.43 24.82 -7.31
C ALA A 305 -7.84 24.81 -7.94
N ASP A 306 -8.05 25.67 -8.94
CA ASP A 306 -9.30 25.71 -9.70
C ASP A 306 -9.50 24.47 -10.59
N ALA A 307 -10.72 24.29 -11.10
CA ALA A 307 -11.08 23.12 -11.90
C ALA A 307 -10.25 22.99 -13.19
N ALA A 308 -9.83 24.11 -13.78
CA ALA A 308 -9.02 24.12 -15.00
C ALA A 308 -7.61 23.59 -14.71
N THR A 309 -6.98 24.07 -13.65
CA THR A 309 -5.66 23.62 -13.19
C THR A 309 -5.69 22.15 -12.77
N GLN A 310 -6.72 21.73 -12.01
CA GLN A 310 -6.88 20.32 -11.66
C GLN A 310 -7.02 19.45 -12.91
N SER A 311 -7.86 19.86 -13.86
CA SER A 311 -8.01 19.17 -15.14
C SER A 311 -6.67 19.06 -15.87
N GLU A 312 -5.93 20.16 -15.98
CA GLU A 312 -4.62 20.19 -16.63
C GLU A 312 -3.62 19.20 -15.99
N VAL A 313 -3.54 19.18 -14.65
CA VAL A 313 -2.71 18.21 -13.93
C VAL A 313 -3.11 16.78 -14.25
N ARG A 314 -4.41 16.46 -14.34
CA ARG A 314 -4.88 15.11 -14.71
C ARG A 314 -4.51 14.70 -16.13
N HIS A 315 -4.46 15.64 -17.07
CA HIS A 315 -4.07 15.35 -18.45
C HIS A 315 -2.57 15.08 -18.58
N TYR A 316 -1.73 15.85 -17.88
CA TYR A 316 -0.26 15.73 -18.01
C TYR A 316 0.39 14.78 -17.00
N LEU A 317 -0.18 14.67 -15.80
CA LEU A 317 0.23 13.75 -14.74
C LEU A 317 -0.95 12.82 -14.40
N GLY A 318 -1.28 11.95 -15.36
CA GLY A 318 -2.37 11.00 -15.27
C GLY A 318 -2.18 9.93 -14.19
N HIS A 319 -3.16 9.05 -14.08
CA HIS A 319 -3.10 7.96 -13.12
C HIS A 319 -1.93 7.01 -13.45
N PRO A 320 -1.23 6.44 -12.45
CA PRO A 320 -0.16 5.48 -12.70
C PRO A 320 -0.55 4.23 -13.52
N LYS A 321 -1.85 3.97 -13.70
CA LYS A 321 -2.36 2.79 -14.44
C LYS A 321 -1.97 2.84 -15.92
N ASP A 322 -1.80 4.06 -16.45
CA ASP A 322 -1.44 4.29 -17.85
C ASP A 322 0.07 4.28 -18.08
N GLY A 323 0.87 4.32 -17.01
CA GLY A 323 2.34 4.35 -17.04
C GLY A 323 3.00 2.98 -16.94
N THR A 324 4.21 2.92 -16.38
CA THR A 324 4.92 1.66 -16.09
C THR A 324 5.77 1.85 -14.85
N PHE A 325 5.59 1.00 -13.83
CA PHE A 325 6.55 0.90 -12.75
C PHE A 325 7.65 -0.08 -13.12
N VAL A 326 8.91 0.35 -13.04
CA VAL A 326 10.08 -0.49 -13.33
C VAL A 326 10.89 -0.66 -12.06
N PHE A 327 10.84 -1.86 -11.49
CA PHE A 327 11.60 -2.22 -10.29
C PHE A 327 13.00 -2.69 -10.70
N ALA A 328 14.04 -2.23 -10.01
CA ALA A 328 15.39 -2.75 -10.24
C ALA A 328 15.49 -4.25 -9.92
N VAL A 329 14.79 -4.69 -8.87
CA VAL A 329 14.70 -6.08 -8.43
C VAL A 329 13.23 -6.45 -8.26
N GLY A 330 12.82 -7.56 -8.86
CA GLY A 330 11.45 -8.07 -8.80
C GLY A 330 11.07 -8.57 -7.40
N PRO A 331 9.76 -8.75 -7.14
CA PRO A 331 9.29 -9.29 -5.87
C PRO A 331 9.82 -10.71 -5.59
N ASP A 332 10.02 -10.99 -4.31
CA ASP A 332 10.32 -12.31 -3.74
C ASP A 332 9.22 -12.76 -2.75
N GLU A 333 9.49 -13.82 -2.00
CA GLU A 333 8.56 -14.37 -1.00
C GLU A 333 8.58 -13.63 0.35
N SER A 334 9.32 -12.52 0.47
CA SER A 334 9.42 -11.78 1.72
C SER A 334 8.16 -10.97 2.04
N ALA A 335 7.99 -10.65 3.32
CA ALA A 335 6.88 -9.80 3.77
C ALA A 335 6.91 -8.39 3.13
N LEU A 336 8.08 -7.88 2.76
CA LEU A 336 8.22 -6.58 2.10
C LEU A 336 7.81 -6.62 0.63
N SER A 337 8.12 -7.71 -0.08
CA SER A 337 7.62 -7.95 -1.44
C SER A 337 6.11 -8.15 -1.45
N PHE A 338 5.57 -8.92 -0.49
CA PHE A 338 4.12 -9.06 -0.32
C PHE A 338 3.45 -7.71 -0.02
N MET A 339 4.08 -6.88 0.81
CA MET A 339 3.64 -5.51 1.06
C MET A 339 3.64 -4.68 -0.24
N ALA A 340 4.69 -4.76 -1.05
CA ALA A 340 4.80 -4.01 -2.30
C ALA A 340 3.73 -4.43 -3.32
N LEU A 341 3.41 -5.73 -3.43
CA LEU A 341 2.30 -6.23 -4.25
C LEU A 341 0.96 -5.66 -3.78
N GLY A 342 0.75 -5.60 -2.45
CA GLY A 342 -0.44 -4.97 -1.88
C GLY A 342 -0.52 -3.47 -2.13
N ALA A 343 0.60 -2.76 -1.94
CA ALA A 343 0.69 -1.33 -2.19
C ALA A 343 0.46 -1.00 -3.67
N TYR A 344 0.94 -1.87 -4.56
CA TYR A 344 0.68 -1.76 -5.99
C TYR A 344 -0.81 -1.82 -6.26
N GLY A 345 -1.50 -2.81 -5.68
CA GLY A 345 -2.93 -2.94 -5.85
C GLY A 345 -3.69 -1.72 -5.33
N SER A 346 -3.29 -1.18 -4.18
CA SER A 346 -3.88 0.05 -3.63
C SER A 346 -3.56 1.32 -4.43
N THR A 347 -2.44 1.32 -5.16
CA THR A 347 -2.10 2.41 -6.10
C THR A 347 -2.97 2.35 -7.35
N MET A 348 -3.33 1.15 -7.82
CA MET A 348 -4.17 0.97 -9.00
C MET A 348 -5.66 1.12 -8.68
N GLU A 349 -6.08 0.60 -7.52
CA GLU A 349 -7.43 0.63 -6.94
C GLU A 349 -8.55 0.32 -7.96
N GLY A 350 -8.23 -0.55 -8.94
CA GLY A 350 -9.10 -0.84 -10.08
C GLY A 350 -8.41 -1.69 -11.15
N ALA A 351 -9.18 -2.05 -12.18
CA ALA A 351 -8.67 -2.81 -13.31
C ALA A 351 -7.59 -2.02 -14.08
N LEU A 352 -6.56 -2.72 -14.54
CA LEU A 352 -5.57 -2.13 -15.44
C LEU A 352 -6.18 -1.88 -16.83
N PRO A 353 -5.73 -0.84 -17.56
CA PRO A 353 -6.10 -0.63 -18.95
C PRO A 353 -5.81 -1.87 -19.80
N HIS A 354 -6.73 -2.24 -20.70
CA HIS A 354 -6.58 -3.42 -21.56
C HIS A 354 -5.31 -3.41 -22.42
N ASN A 355 -4.87 -2.22 -22.80
CA ASN A 355 -3.65 -2.00 -23.57
C ASN A 355 -2.39 -1.91 -22.71
N ASN A 356 -2.47 -1.96 -21.38
CA ASN A 356 -1.32 -1.94 -20.48
C ASN A 356 -1.35 -3.05 -19.41
N PRO A 357 -1.41 -4.33 -19.80
CA PRO A 357 -1.49 -5.43 -18.84
C PRO A 357 -0.17 -5.71 -18.11
N ALA A 358 0.97 -5.20 -18.61
CA ALA A 358 2.31 -5.39 -18.06
C ALA A 358 2.89 -4.08 -17.48
N GLN A 359 2.05 -3.33 -16.78
CA GLN A 359 2.39 -2.06 -16.11
C GLN A 359 3.50 -2.29 -15.05
N PHE A 360 3.41 -3.38 -14.29
CA PHE A 360 4.41 -3.77 -13.30
C PHE A 360 5.53 -4.55 -13.97
N GLN A 361 6.70 -3.92 -14.13
CA GLN A 361 7.89 -4.55 -14.66
C GLN A 361 9.04 -4.58 -13.65
N TYR A 362 9.96 -5.53 -13.82
CA TYR A 362 11.18 -5.60 -13.04
C TYR A 362 12.40 -5.98 -13.89
N VAL A 363 13.58 -5.53 -13.51
CA VAL A 363 14.82 -5.78 -14.27
C VAL A 363 15.45 -7.11 -13.86
N ARG A 364 15.79 -7.25 -12.57
CA ARG A 364 16.39 -8.48 -12.03
C ARG A 364 15.35 -9.36 -11.35
N PRO A 365 15.25 -10.66 -11.67
CA PRO A 365 14.38 -11.55 -10.92
C PRO A 365 14.98 -11.81 -9.52
N ALA A 366 14.14 -11.75 -8.49
CA ALA A 366 14.49 -12.27 -7.16
C ALA A 366 14.04 -13.72 -6.96
N MET A 367 13.09 -14.18 -7.79
CA MET A 367 12.61 -15.57 -7.88
C MET A 367 12.22 -15.88 -9.33
N PRO A 368 12.02 -17.16 -9.71
CA PRO A 368 11.54 -17.52 -11.03
C PRO A 368 10.20 -16.85 -11.37
N GLU A 369 10.05 -16.33 -12.59
CA GLU A 369 8.84 -15.61 -13.01
C GLU A 369 7.57 -16.47 -12.88
N THR A 370 7.67 -17.77 -13.19
CA THR A 370 6.56 -18.72 -13.04
C THR A 370 6.09 -18.83 -11.59
N ALA A 371 7.04 -18.91 -10.64
CA ALA A 371 6.73 -18.96 -9.22
C ALA A 371 6.15 -17.62 -8.72
N LEU A 372 6.60 -16.49 -9.26
CA LEU A 372 6.02 -15.18 -8.96
C LEU A 372 4.58 -15.04 -9.48
N HIS A 373 4.30 -15.55 -10.68
CA HIS A 373 2.92 -15.58 -11.23
C HIS A 373 2.03 -16.51 -10.41
N GLU A 374 2.54 -17.65 -9.96
CA GLU A 374 1.83 -18.56 -9.07
C GLU A 374 1.50 -17.87 -7.74
N LEU A 375 2.46 -17.20 -7.10
CA LEU A 375 2.22 -16.37 -5.90
C LEU A 375 1.11 -15.34 -6.16
N CYS A 376 1.18 -14.60 -7.27
CA CYS A 376 0.18 -13.59 -7.63
C CYS A 376 -1.22 -14.18 -7.84
N SER A 377 -1.32 -15.42 -8.32
CA SER A 377 -2.60 -16.12 -8.55
C SER A 377 -3.32 -16.47 -7.25
N HIS A 378 -2.60 -16.55 -6.12
CA HIS A 378 -3.16 -16.83 -4.79
C HIS A 378 -3.54 -15.55 -4.01
N LEU A 379 -3.15 -14.36 -4.48
CA LEU A 379 -3.51 -13.09 -3.83
C LEU A 379 -5.03 -12.92 -3.73
N PRO A 380 -5.57 -12.15 -2.77
CA PRO A 380 -7.01 -11.93 -2.59
C PRO A 380 -7.71 -11.45 -3.88
N PRO A 381 -9.04 -11.66 -4.02
CA PRO A 381 -9.78 -11.40 -5.25
C PRO A 381 -9.56 -10.04 -5.92
N LEU A 382 -9.41 -8.97 -5.13
CA LEU A 382 -9.08 -7.63 -5.64
C LEU A 382 -7.82 -7.66 -6.53
N TYR A 383 -6.76 -8.32 -6.05
CA TYR A 383 -5.46 -8.34 -6.70
C TYR A 383 -5.42 -9.31 -7.88
N ARG A 384 -5.95 -10.54 -7.72
CA ARG A 384 -5.86 -11.57 -8.76
C ARG A 384 -6.92 -11.45 -9.86
N ASN A 385 -8.14 -10.99 -9.54
CA ASN A 385 -9.25 -10.98 -10.49
C ASN A 385 -9.49 -9.59 -11.11
N LEU A 386 -9.52 -8.54 -10.28
CA LEU A 386 -9.82 -7.18 -10.72
C LEU A 386 -8.57 -6.48 -11.29
N ILE A 387 -7.54 -6.32 -10.48
CA ILE A 387 -6.29 -5.66 -10.89
C ILE A 387 -5.47 -6.58 -11.80
N ARG A 388 -5.51 -7.90 -11.53
CA ARG A 388 -4.74 -8.94 -12.24
C ARG A 388 -3.24 -8.67 -12.17
N ILE A 389 -2.74 -8.50 -10.96
CA ILE A 389 -1.31 -8.25 -10.72
C ILE A 389 -0.48 -9.35 -11.39
N ARG A 390 0.39 -8.94 -12.30
CA ARG A 390 1.26 -9.83 -13.07
C ARG A 390 2.60 -9.14 -13.36
N PRO A 391 3.52 -9.13 -12.39
CA PRO A 391 4.85 -8.59 -12.61
C PRO A 391 5.54 -9.36 -13.72
N THR A 392 6.20 -8.64 -14.63
CA THR A 392 6.90 -9.25 -15.78
C THR A 392 8.32 -8.72 -15.87
N GLN A 393 9.28 -9.58 -16.23
CA GLN A 393 10.62 -9.10 -16.46
C GLN A 393 10.68 -8.16 -17.69
N VAL A 394 11.48 -7.09 -17.62
CA VAL A 394 11.77 -6.26 -18.79
C VAL A 394 12.39 -7.11 -19.90
N LYS A 395 12.05 -6.81 -21.16
CA LYS A 395 12.51 -7.58 -22.32
C LYS A 395 13.91 -7.20 -22.79
N ASP A 396 14.36 -5.99 -22.48
CA ASP A 396 15.63 -5.46 -22.97
C ASP A 396 16.82 -6.12 -22.25
N ALA A 397 17.58 -6.94 -22.98
CA ALA A 397 18.71 -7.69 -22.43
C ALA A 397 19.86 -6.78 -21.97
N ALA A 398 20.02 -5.61 -22.60
CA ALA A 398 21.04 -4.64 -22.25
C ALA A 398 20.72 -3.97 -20.90
N LEU A 399 19.46 -3.61 -20.64
CA LEU A 399 18.98 -3.15 -19.33
C LEU A 399 19.18 -4.21 -18.24
N VAL A 400 18.83 -5.47 -18.52
CA VAL A 400 19.05 -6.58 -17.58
C VAL A 400 20.53 -6.73 -17.24
N THR A 401 21.39 -6.69 -18.26
CA THR A 401 22.85 -6.82 -18.10
C THR A 401 23.44 -5.64 -17.34
N ALA A 402 22.93 -4.42 -17.58
CA ALA A 402 23.41 -3.22 -16.90
C ALA A 402 23.15 -3.23 -15.39
N LEU A 403 22.11 -3.93 -14.92
CA LEU A 403 21.78 -4.02 -13.50
C LEU A 403 22.31 -5.28 -12.80
N ALA A 404 22.80 -6.26 -13.57
CA ALA A 404 23.18 -7.60 -13.10
C ALA A 404 24.08 -7.62 -11.86
#